data_AF-A0A530QSK0-F1
#
_entry.id   AF-A0A530QSK0-F1
#
_cell.length_a   1.000
_cell.length_b   1.000
_cell.length_c   1.000
_cell.angle_alpha   90.00
_cell.angle_beta   90.00
_cell.angle_gamma   90.00
#
_symmetry.space_group_name_H-M   'P 1'
#
loop_
_entity.id
_entity.type
_entity.pdbx_description
1 polymer ?
#
loop_
_entity_poly.entity_id
_entity_poly.type
_entity_poly.pdbx_seq_one_letter_code
_entity_poly.pdbx_strand_id
1 'polypeptide(L)'
;MKDGSAFLNDNAQRIIDGMIGNAERLRIGVSRGPLGECLIDAGAKAAGGVEAGLRMAEAAMGGLGSISVCMDRGSQKWPFTIEVRSSQPVLACLGSQYAGWNLSSQGYFAMGSGPAR
;
A
#
# COMPACT_ATOMS: atom_id res chain seq x y z
N MET A 1 17.03 0.78 -9.94
CA MET A 1 17.25 1.98 -10.76
C MET A 1 18.25 1.60 -11.84
N LYS A 2 17.84 1.62 -13.11
CA LYS A 2 18.77 1.68 -14.24
C LYS A 2 18.75 3.16 -14.63
N ASP A 3 19.90 3.82 -14.67
CA ASP A 3 20.01 5.20 -15.17
C ASP A 3 19.31 6.29 -14.32
N GLY A 4 19.13 6.06 -13.02
CA GLY A 4 18.58 7.07 -12.10
C GLY A 4 17.05 7.26 -12.13
N SER A 5 16.32 6.46 -12.92
CA SER A 5 14.85 6.49 -12.92
C SER A 5 14.25 5.56 -11.86
N ALA A 6 13.29 6.10 -11.10
CA ALA A 6 12.48 5.37 -10.13
C ALA A 6 11.05 5.20 -10.67
N PHE A 7 10.72 3.99 -11.10
CA PHE A 7 9.40 3.65 -11.66
C PHE A 7 8.39 3.34 -10.54
N LEU A 8 8.12 4.30 -9.66
CA LEU A 8 7.32 4.09 -8.45
C LEU A 8 5.90 3.59 -8.76
N ASN A 9 5.23 4.23 -9.73
CA ASN A 9 3.89 3.84 -10.15
C ASN A 9 3.87 2.46 -10.79
N ASP A 10 4.79 2.15 -11.71
CA ASP A 10 4.83 0.84 -12.36
C ASP A 10 5.14 -0.29 -11.37
N ASN A 11 6.04 -0.02 -10.42
CA ASN A 11 6.37 -0.99 -9.37
C ASN A 11 5.17 -1.24 -8.46
N ALA A 12 4.48 -0.19 -8.02
CA ALA A 12 3.27 -0.32 -7.24
C ALA A 12 2.15 -1.02 -8.02
N GLN A 13 2.00 -0.72 -9.32
CA GLN A 13 1.01 -1.37 -10.19
C GLN A 13 1.21 -2.88 -10.22
N ARG A 14 2.45 -3.39 -10.33
CA ARG A 14 2.71 -4.85 -10.28
C ARG A 14 2.26 -5.49 -8.96
N ILE A 15 2.42 -4.78 -7.84
CA ILE A 15 1.96 -5.25 -6.52
C ILE A 15 0.42 -5.27 -6.50
N ILE A 16 -0.21 -4.20 -7.00
CA ILE A 16 -1.67 -4.07 -7.09
C ILE A 16 -2.28 -5.13 -8.01
N ASP A 17 -1.69 -5.41 -9.17
CA ASP A 17 -2.12 -6.49 -10.07
C ASP A 17 -2.08 -7.84 -9.36
N GLY A 18 -1.03 -8.08 -8.58
CA GLY A 18 -0.91 -9.27 -7.74
C GLY A 18 -1.98 -9.33 -6.64
N MET A 19 -2.39 -8.20 -6.07
CA MET A 19 -3.50 -8.13 -5.12
C MET A 19 -4.85 -8.43 -5.81
N ILE A 20 -5.10 -7.83 -6.97
CA ILE A 20 -6.34 -8.06 -7.75
C ILE A 20 -6.48 -9.54 -8.12
N GLY A 21 -5.40 -10.17 -8.63
CA GLY A 21 -5.39 -11.59 -8.96
C GLY A 21 -5.57 -12.52 -7.76
N ASN A 22 -5.41 -12.02 -6.53
CA ASN A 22 -5.56 -12.77 -5.27
C ASN A 22 -6.69 -12.23 -4.38
N ALA A 23 -7.65 -11.49 -4.94
CA ALA A 23 -8.60 -10.72 -4.15
C ALA A 23 -9.36 -11.54 -3.09
N GLU A 24 -9.84 -12.73 -3.45
CA GLU A 24 -10.54 -13.64 -2.53
C GLU A 24 -9.64 -14.08 -1.36
N ARG A 25 -8.43 -14.57 -1.66
CA ARG A 25 -7.45 -15.00 -0.65
C ARG A 25 -7.06 -13.86 0.31
N LEU A 26 -6.97 -12.65 -0.23
CA LEU A 26 -6.66 -11.43 0.54
C LEU A 26 -7.88 -10.84 1.25
N ARG A 27 -9.08 -11.37 0.98
CA ARG A 27 -10.38 -10.90 1.50
C ARG A 27 -10.62 -9.42 1.21
N ILE A 28 -10.28 -8.99 0.00
CA ILE A 28 -10.47 -7.62 -0.51
C ILE A 28 -11.54 -7.60 -1.61
N GLY A 29 -12.25 -6.48 -1.74
CA GLY A 29 -13.18 -6.23 -2.84
C GLY A 29 -12.50 -5.51 -4.00
N VAL A 30 -12.77 -5.94 -5.23
CA VAL A 30 -12.33 -5.23 -6.44
C VAL A 30 -13.54 -4.89 -7.29
N SER A 31 -13.67 -3.62 -7.66
CA SER A 31 -14.76 -3.14 -8.51
C SER A 31 -14.29 -2.01 -9.43
N ARG A 32 -15.18 -1.53 -10.29
CA ARG A 32 -14.96 -0.32 -11.08
C ARG A 32 -15.85 0.80 -10.58
N GLY A 33 -15.30 2.00 -10.49
CA GLY A 33 -16.06 3.19 -10.17
C GLY A 33 -16.70 3.85 -11.41
N PRO A 34 -17.41 4.97 -11.21
CA PRO A 34 -18.20 5.63 -12.24
C PRO A 34 -17.37 6.15 -13.42
N LEU A 35 -16.07 6.41 -13.22
CA LEU A 35 -15.15 6.90 -14.26
C LEU A 35 -14.30 5.77 -14.85
N GLY A 36 -14.61 4.52 -14.52
CA GLY A 36 -13.88 3.33 -14.98
C GLY A 36 -12.62 3.01 -14.17
N GLU A 37 -12.34 3.79 -13.12
CA GLU A 37 -11.24 3.59 -12.20
C GLU A 37 -11.37 2.25 -11.46
N CYS A 38 -10.24 1.60 -11.18
CA CYS A 38 -10.22 0.40 -10.36
C CYS A 38 -10.31 0.79 -8.89
N LEU A 39 -11.33 0.29 -8.20
CA LEU A 39 -11.52 0.48 -6.77
C LEU A 39 -11.18 -0.81 -6.04
N ILE A 40 -10.29 -0.71 -5.04
CA ILE A 40 -9.88 -1.83 -4.18
C ILE A 40 -10.30 -1.50 -2.75
N ASP A 41 -11.31 -2.20 -2.25
CA ASP A 41 -11.71 -2.13 -0.85
C ASP A 41 -10.95 -3.18 -0.04
N ALA A 42 -10.00 -2.72 0.77
CA ALA A 42 -9.18 -3.57 1.62
C ALA A 42 -9.51 -3.47 3.12
N GLY A 43 -10.64 -2.83 3.49
CA GLY A 43 -10.99 -2.66 4.91
C GLY A 43 -12.17 -1.75 5.24
N ALA A 44 -12.83 -1.13 4.26
CA ALA A 44 -14.00 -0.29 4.50
C ALA A 44 -15.28 -1.12 4.66
N LYS A 45 -15.54 -2.04 3.73
CA LYS A 45 -16.59 -3.07 3.84
C LYS A 45 -16.01 -4.47 3.77
N ALA A 46 -14.90 -4.64 3.04
CA ALA A 46 -14.16 -5.90 3.00
C ALA A 46 -13.45 -6.18 4.32
N ALA A 47 -13.25 -7.46 4.66
CA ALA A 47 -12.57 -7.84 5.90
C ALA A 47 -11.07 -7.54 5.89
N GLY A 48 -10.43 -7.60 4.71
CA GLY A 48 -8.99 -7.41 4.55
C GLY A 48 -8.16 -8.48 5.28
N GLY A 49 -6.90 -8.17 5.60
CA GLY A 49 -6.03 -9.06 6.35
C GLY A 49 -4.59 -8.56 6.41
N VAL A 50 -3.74 -9.25 7.18
CA VAL A 50 -2.32 -8.89 7.37
C VAL A 50 -1.61 -8.82 6.02
N GLU A 51 -1.71 -9.87 5.21
CA GLU A 51 -1.13 -9.93 3.86
C GLU A 51 -1.61 -8.80 2.93
N ALA A 52 -2.89 -8.41 3.01
CA ALA A 52 -3.42 -7.30 2.24
C ALA A 52 -2.78 -5.97 2.69
N GLY A 53 -2.69 -5.75 3.99
CA GLY A 53 -2.05 -4.56 4.58
C GLY A 53 -0.54 -4.47 4.25
N LEU A 54 0.19 -5.58 4.30
CA LEU A 54 1.60 -5.64 3.91
C LEU A 54 1.77 -5.20 2.45
N ARG A 55 1.01 -5.79 1.53
CA ARG A 55 1.06 -5.43 0.10
C ARG A 55 0.64 -3.99 -0.18
N MET A 56 -0.39 -3.49 0.50
CA MET A 56 -0.78 -2.08 0.41
C MET A 56 0.34 -1.15 0.83
N ALA A 57 1.03 -1.47 1.93
CA ALA A 57 2.11 -0.65 2.44
C ALA A 57 3.34 -0.70 1.51
N GLU A 58 3.65 -1.84 0.90
CA GLU A 58 4.71 -1.96 -0.12
C GLU A 58 4.38 -1.16 -1.39
N ALA A 59 3.12 -1.23 -1.85
CA ALA A 59 2.63 -0.41 -2.96
C ALA A 59 2.69 1.09 -2.62
N ALA A 60 2.34 1.47 -1.40
CA ALA A 60 2.46 2.85 -0.92
C ALA A 60 3.92 3.32 -0.87
N MET A 61 4.89 2.43 -0.65
CA MET A 61 6.32 2.72 -0.75
C MET A 61 6.86 2.69 -2.20
N GLY A 62 5.98 2.64 -3.21
CA GLY A 62 6.35 2.63 -4.63
C GLY A 62 7.14 1.39 -5.05
N GLY A 63 6.96 0.28 -4.32
CA GLY A 63 7.71 -0.96 -4.51
C GLY A 63 9.21 -0.85 -4.21
N LEU A 64 9.64 0.21 -3.51
CA LEU A 64 11.03 0.40 -3.05
C LEU A 64 11.22 0.05 -1.57
N GLY A 65 10.19 -0.50 -0.92
CA GLY A 65 10.23 -1.02 0.44
C GLY A 65 9.91 -2.51 0.48
N SER A 66 10.49 -3.22 1.44
CA SER A 66 10.09 -4.58 1.83
C SER A 66 9.47 -4.50 3.21
N ILE A 67 8.29 -5.10 3.37
CA ILE A 67 7.52 -5.03 4.61
C ILE A 67 7.13 -6.45 5.01
N SER A 68 7.52 -6.86 6.21
CA SER A 68 7.22 -8.19 6.74
C SER A 68 6.68 -8.11 8.15
N VAL A 69 5.84 -9.06 8.52
CA VAL A 69 5.44 -9.26 9.92
C VAL A 69 6.41 -10.21 10.60
N CYS A 70 6.84 -9.88 11.81
CA CYS A 70 7.61 -10.75 12.68
C CYS A 70 6.89 -10.94 14.01
N MET A 71 7.15 -12.08 14.65
CA MET A 71 6.63 -12.34 15.99
C MET A 71 7.63 -11.81 17.03
N ASP A 72 7.22 -10.80 17.79
CA ASP A 72 8.00 -10.30 18.92
C ASP A 72 7.58 -11.04 20.19
N ARG A 73 8.40 -12.00 20.61
CA ARG A 73 8.17 -12.80 21.83
C ARG A 73 8.41 -12.02 23.13
N GLY A 74 9.07 -10.85 23.06
CA GLY A 74 9.25 -9.94 24.19
C GLY A 74 8.04 -9.02 24.42
N SER A 75 7.26 -8.76 23.36
CA SER A 75 6.06 -7.94 23.43
C SER A 75 4.84 -8.75 23.88
N GLN A 76 4.56 -8.72 25.18
CA GLN A 76 3.43 -9.46 25.76
C GLN A 76 2.05 -8.98 25.27
N LYS A 77 1.94 -7.70 24.89
CA LYS A 77 0.66 -7.10 24.47
C LYS A 77 0.43 -7.16 22.95
N TRP A 78 1.51 -7.14 22.17
CA TRP A 78 1.46 -7.07 20.72
C TRP A 78 2.44 -8.07 20.11
N PRO A 79 2.03 -9.33 19.92
CA PRO A 79 2.96 -10.38 19.47
C PRO A 79 3.41 -10.20 18.01
N PHE A 80 2.80 -9.28 17.26
CA PHE A 80 3.16 -8.98 15.88
C PHE A 80 3.78 -7.59 15.77
N THR A 81 4.93 -7.53 15.11
CA THR A 81 5.64 -6.30 14.75
C THR A 81 5.82 -6.25 13.24
N ILE A 82 5.86 -5.04 12.68
CA ILE A 82 6.14 -4.83 11.26
C ILE A 82 7.59 -4.39 11.11
N GLU A 83 8.38 -5.15 10.35
CA GLU A 83 9.70 -4.75 9.90
C GLU A 83 9.58 -4.09 8.52
N VAL A 84 10.12 -2.87 8.40
CA VAL A 84 10.14 -2.08 7.16
C VAL A 84 11.58 -1.79 6.78
N ARG A 85 11.96 -2.11 5.54
CA ARG A 85 13.32 -1.88 5.03
C ARG A 85 13.26 -1.21 3.67
N SER A 86 14.12 -0.23 3.44
CA SER A 86 14.32 0.38 2.11
C SER A 86 15.76 0.86 1.96
N SER A 87 16.34 0.61 0.79
CA SER A 87 17.64 1.20 0.39
C SER A 87 17.47 2.54 -0.31
N GLN A 88 16.24 3.05 -0.45
CA GLN A 88 15.90 4.34 -1.08
C GLN A 88 14.87 5.10 -0.20
N PRO A 89 15.19 5.39 1.07
CA PRO A 89 14.20 5.85 2.05
C PRO A 89 13.57 7.20 1.70
N VAL A 90 14.29 8.12 1.05
CA VAL A 90 13.71 9.42 0.64
C VAL A 90 12.60 9.21 -0.40
N LEU A 91 12.86 8.40 -1.44
CA LEU A 91 11.85 8.11 -2.47
C LEU A 91 10.71 7.25 -1.92
N ALA A 92 11.04 6.18 -1.20
CA ALA A 92 10.05 5.24 -0.66
C ALA A 92 9.15 5.90 0.39
N CYS A 93 9.73 6.62 1.35
CA CYS A 93 8.99 7.16 2.49
C CYS A 93 8.40 8.54 2.20
N LEU A 94 9.16 9.49 1.64
CA LEU A 94 8.69 10.88 1.45
C LEU A 94 8.09 11.09 0.06
N GLY A 95 8.75 10.54 -0.97
CA GLY A 95 8.29 10.62 -2.37
C GLY A 95 7.03 9.80 -2.64
N SER A 96 6.76 8.76 -1.86
CA SER A 96 5.63 7.86 -2.09
C SER A 96 4.77 7.68 -0.83
N GLN A 97 5.26 6.96 0.20
CA GLN A 97 4.43 6.50 1.32
C GLN A 97 3.76 7.62 2.13
N TYR A 98 4.44 8.76 2.29
CA TYR A 98 3.96 9.88 3.08
C TYR A 98 2.57 10.31 2.64
N ALA A 99 1.66 10.41 3.60
CA ALA A 99 0.28 10.85 3.42
C ALA A 99 0.24 12.38 3.27
N GLY A 100 0.84 12.89 2.20
CA GLY A 100 1.05 14.32 1.99
C GLY A 100 0.03 15.01 1.10
N TRP A 101 -0.94 14.27 0.53
CA TRP A 101 -1.94 14.83 -0.38
C TRP A 101 -3.33 14.88 0.27
N ASN A 102 -3.82 16.08 0.55
CA ASN A 102 -5.18 16.27 1.03
C ASN A 102 -6.17 16.14 -0.14
N LEU A 103 -7.03 15.13 -0.10
CA LEU A 103 -8.10 14.92 -1.07
C LEU A 103 -9.43 15.36 -0.46
N SER A 104 -9.92 16.52 -0.90
CA SER A 104 -11.17 17.12 -0.40
C SER A 104 -12.10 17.43 -1.56
N SER A 105 -13.32 16.89 -1.53
CA SER A 105 -14.35 17.18 -2.53
C SER A 105 -15.74 16.88 -1.99
N GLN A 106 -16.69 17.83 -2.13
CA GLN A 106 -18.12 17.63 -1.87
C GLN A 106 -18.45 16.88 -0.55
N GLY A 107 -17.79 17.25 0.55
CA GLY A 107 -18.00 16.64 1.87
C GLY A 107 -17.20 15.37 2.15
N TYR A 108 -16.45 14.86 1.17
CA TYR A 108 -15.46 13.80 1.35
C TYR A 108 -14.11 14.40 1.73
N PHE A 109 -13.41 13.70 2.64
CA PHE A 109 -12.04 13.99 3.04
C PHE A 109 -11.24 12.70 3.19
N ALA A 110 -10.05 12.66 2.60
CA ALA A 110 -9.06 11.61 2.84
C ALA A 110 -7.63 12.15 2.73
N MET A 111 -6.72 11.45 3.40
CA MET A 111 -5.28 11.64 3.23
C MET A 111 -4.76 10.66 2.17
N GLY A 112 -4.28 11.19 1.05
CA GLY A 112 -3.66 10.43 -0.03
C GLY A 112 -2.18 10.15 0.25
N SER A 113 -1.82 8.87 0.16
CA SER A 113 -0.46 8.32 0.18
C SER A 113 -0.16 7.60 -1.13
N GLY A 114 1.11 7.30 -1.36
CA GLY A 114 1.55 6.43 -2.44
C GLY A 114 2.11 7.19 -3.65
N PRO A 115 2.48 6.44 -4.70
CA PRO A 115 3.31 6.95 -5.80
C PRO A 115 2.57 7.87 -6.77
N ALA A 116 1.27 8.13 -6.56
CA ALA A 116 0.52 9.09 -7.36
C ALA A 116 0.81 10.56 -6.97
N ARG A 117 1.43 10.78 -5.80
CA ARG A 117 1.86 12.09 -5.32
C ARG A 117 3.08 12.61 -6.08
#